data_AF-F3MAQ7-F1
#
_entry.id   AF-F3MAQ7-F1
#
_cell.length_a   1.000
_cell.length_b   1.000
_cell.length_c   1.000
_cell.angle_alpha   90.00
_cell.angle_beta   90.00
_cell.angle_gamma   90.00
#
_symmetry.space_group_name_H-M   'P 1'
#
loop_
_entity.id
_entity.type
_entity.pdbx_description
1 polymer ?
#
loop_
_entity_poly.entity_id
_entity_poly.type
_entity_poly.pdbx_seq_one_letter_code
_entity_poly.pdbx_strand_id
1 'polypeptide(L)'
;MLRELRSPGRYSLALQLYSLNRWPIFLMQRRGNAEIDASWSRAVEGLSWLRGLIHEDGMFPLALAQGAFEAEKLFREQKVSVILTTYYLLNQLKEATFEYDVAPLPHFDHGTTLLLGTGIGVSACSKERELAQSFADFLVSDEVQEYIRRHTYSIPANRYITENVDPEMEGRPSRLNLHREIAPLYKTCRDVGLSLDEMLLFRERLKQYFSYLVDEGELISVLLSRKTAGT
;
A
#
# COMPACT_ATOMS: atom_id res chain seq x y z
N MET A 1 20.45 5.58 -4.50
CA MET A 1 19.43 5.89 -5.53
C MET A 1 18.76 7.23 -5.26
N LEU A 2 18.36 7.51 -4.02
CA LEU A 2 17.60 8.72 -3.70
C LEU A 2 18.40 10.01 -3.96
N ARG A 3 19.72 9.99 -3.77
CA ARG A 3 20.59 11.17 -4.01
C ARG A 3 20.46 11.77 -5.41
N GLU A 4 20.24 10.96 -6.44
CA GLU A 4 20.15 11.42 -7.84
C GLU A 4 18.85 12.16 -8.14
N LEU A 5 17.78 11.85 -7.40
CA LEU A 5 16.45 12.47 -7.56
C LEU A 5 16.25 13.70 -6.66
N ARG A 6 17.26 14.03 -5.84
CA ARG A 6 17.20 15.16 -4.91
C ARG A 6 17.44 16.45 -5.67
N SER A 7 16.67 17.48 -5.34
CA SER A 7 16.89 18.84 -5.85
C SER A 7 16.63 19.88 -4.76
N PRO A 8 17.11 21.13 -4.90
CA PRO A 8 16.85 22.17 -3.91
C PRO A 8 15.35 22.33 -3.62
N GLY A 9 14.96 22.21 -2.34
CA GLY A 9 13.56 22.33 -1.91
C GLY A 9 12.67 21.11 -2.22
N ARG A 10 13.24 20.00 -2.70
CA ARG A 10 12.51 18.77 -3.06
C ARG A 10 13.25 17.52 -2.60
N TYR A 11 12.55 16.69 -1.83
CA TYR A 11 13.01 15.35 -1.47
C TYR A 11 12.79 14.37 -2.61
N SER A 12 13.50 13.26 -2.58
CA SER A 12 13.45 12.24 -3.62
C SER A 12 12.24 11.33 -3.45
N LEU A 13 11.98 10.89 -2.23
CA LEU A 13 10.95 9.90 -1.92
C LEU A 13 10.18 10.27 -0.64
N ALA A 14 8.87 10.05 -0.65
CA ALA A 14 8.06 9.98 0.57
C ALA A 14 7.14 8.75 0.58
N LEU A 15 7.00 8.13 1.75
CA LEU A 15 6.03 7.06 1.97
C LEU A 15 5.49 7.08 3.40
N GLN A 16 4.24 6.64 3.58
CA GLN A 16 3.66 6.40 4.91
C GLN A 16 4.22 5.09 5.51
N LEU A 17 5.45 5.14 6.01
CA LEU A 17 6.21 3.95 6.43
C LEU A 17 5.44 2.99 7.34
N TYR A 18 4.76 3.52 8.37
CA TYR A 18 4.07 2.71 9.38
C TYR A 18 2.63 2.33 9.01
N SER A 19 2.18 2.67 7.81
CA SER A 19 0.88 2.21 7.32
C SER A 19 0.87 0.68 7.21
N LEU A 20 -0.22 0.06 7.68
CA LEU A 20 -0.46 -1.37 7.50
C LEU A 20 -0.63 -1.77 6.03
N ASN A 21 -0.58 -0.81 5.11
CA ASN A 21 -0.66 -1.03 3.67
C ASN A 21 0.67 -0.78 2.94
N ARG A 22 1.79 -0.61 3.68
CA ARG A 22 3.10 -0.24 3.09
C ARG A 22 4.20 -1.22 3.48
N TRP A 23 4.60 -1.24 4.75
CA TRP A 23 5.65 -2.13 5.23
C TRP A 23 5.38 -3.63 4.96
N PRO A 24 4.13 -4.15 4.96
CA PRO A 24 3.91 -5.58 4.72
C PRO A 24 4.29 -6.01 3.31
N ILE A 25 4.31 -5.10 2.33
CA ILE A 25 4.73 -5.41 0.97
C ILE A 25 6.16 -5.94 0.97
N PHE A 26 7.07 -5.21 1.63
CA PHE A 26 8.48 -5.56 1.69
C PHE A 26 8.74 -6.83 2.50
N LEU A 27 7.95 -7.07 3.54
CA LEU A 27 7.95 -8.33 4.29
C LEU A 27 7.58 -9.53 3.37
N MET A 28 6.55 -9.38 2.52
CA MET A 28 6.07 -10.46 1.65
C MET A 28 6.97 -10.73 0.43
N GLN A 29 7.57 -9.69 -0.16
CA GLN A 29 8.34 -9.82 -1.42
C GLN A 29 9.56 -10.74 -1.33
N ARG A 30 10.19 -10.88 -0.16
CA ARG A 30 11.29 -11.84 0.06
C ARG A 30 10.83 -13.21 0.54
N ARG A 31 9.63 -13.30 1.11
CA ARG A 31 9.09 -14.53 1.68
C ARG A 31 8.52 -15.47 0.62
N GLY A 32 7.90 -14.91 -0.41
CA GLY A 32 7.19 -15.70 -1.43
C GLY A 32 6.03 -16.50 -0.84
N ASN A 33 5.80 -17.70 -1.37
CA ASN A 33 4.79 -18.65 -0.90
C ASN A 33 5.36 -19.69 0.10
N ALA A 34 6.59 -19.49 0.59
CA ALA A 34 7.23 -20.46 1.49
C ALA A 34 6.50 -20.56 2.84
N GLU A 35 6.65 -21.70 3.53
CA GLU A 35 6.10 -21.87 4.87
C GLU A 35 6.59 -20.76 5.82
N ILE A 36 5.66 -20.26 6.63
CA ILE A 36 5.81 -19.02 7.40
C ILE A 36 7.00 -19.08 8.38
N ASP A 37 7.32 -20.24 8.96
CA ASP A 37 8.23 -20.32 10.11
C ASP A 37 9.72 -20.29 9.73
N ALA A 38 10.13 -20.98 8.66
CA ALA A 38 11.51 -20.93 8.16
C ALA A 38 11.81 -19.64 7.36
N SER A 39 10.78 -18.87 7.01
CA SER A 39 10.85 -17.78 6.03
C SER A 39 10.88 -16.38 6.66
N TRP A 40 10.70 -16.25 7.98
CA TRP A 40 10.75 -14.95 8.66
C TRP A 40 12.11 -14.27 8.55
N SER A 41 13.21 -15.01 8.60
CA SER A 41 14.56 -14.47 8.37
C SER A 41 14.64 -13.77 7.01
N ARG A 42 14.20 -14.45 5.94
CA ARG A 42 14.16 -13.88 4.58
C ARG A 42 13.18 -12.71 4.49
N ALA A 43 12.03 -12.80 5.14
CA ALA A 43 11.04 -11.72 5.17
C ALA A 43 11.61 -10.43 5.82
N VAL A 44 12.42 -10.58 6.88
CA VAL A 44 13.09 -9.45 7.53
C VAL A 44 14.15 -8.79 6.62
N GLU A 45 14.77 -9.50 5.68
CA GLU A 45 15.68 -8.87 4.70
C GLU A 45 14.98 -7.77 3.89
N GLY A 46 13.71 -7.97 3.51
CA GLY A 46 12.95 -6.94 2.82
C GLY A 46 12.71 -5.70 3.67
N LEU A 47 12.48 -5.89 4.97
CA LEU A 47 12.41 -4.80 5.95
C LEU A 47 13.76 -4.16 6.21
N SER A 48 14.86 -4.92 6.16
CA SER A 48 16.23 -4.41 6.28
C SER A 48 16.60 -3.50 5.10
N TRP A 49 16.21 -3.88 3.88
CA TRP A 49 16.34 -3.00 2.72
C TRP A 49 15.51 -1.72 2.88
N LEU A 50 14.26 -1.83 3.32
CA LEU A 50 13.41 -0.66 3.58
C LEU A 50 14.02 0.25 4.67
N ARG A 51 14.61 -0.34 5.72
CA ARG A 51 15.36 0.38 6.76
C ARG A 51 16.54 1.14 6.15
N GLY A 52 17.32 0.52 5.27
CA GLY A 52 18.40 1.21 4.56
C GLY A 52 17.88 2.39 3.74
N LEU A 53 16.82 2.18 2.96
CA LEU A 53 16.22 3.19 2.10
C LEU A 53 15.75 4.44 2.87
N ILE A 54 15.08 4.26 4.01
CA ILE A 54 14.53 5.40 4.76
C ILE A 54 15.59 6.27 5.45
N HIS A 55 16.83 5.79 5.53
CA HIS A 55 17.99 6.52 6.04
C HIS A 55 18.90 7.05 4.93
N GLU A 56 18.59 6.78 3.65
CA GLU A 56 19.32 7.39 2.53
C GLU A 56 19.06 8.89 2.43
N ASP A 57 20.11 9.65 2.10
CA ASP A 57 19.97 11.07 1.75
C ASP A 57 19.01 11.25 0.57
N GLY A 58 17.97 12.07 0.77
CA GLY A 58 16.90 12.29 -0.19
C GLY A 58 15.56 11.69 0.25
N MET A 59 15.53 10.85 1.28
CA MET A 59 14.28 10.45 1.92
C MET A 59 13.64 11.64 2.66
N PHE A 60 12.33 11.82 2.51
CA PHE A 60 11.59 12.80 3.32
C PHE A 60 11.69 12.46 4.81
N PRO A 61 12.03 13.41 5.71
CA PRO A 61 12.20 13.12 7.13
C PRO A 61 10.91 12.68 7.80
N LEU A 62 10.75 11.37 7.99
CA LEU A 62 9.55 10.77 8.56
C LEU A 62 9.27 11.23 10.00
N ALA A 63 10.30 11.63 10.75
CA ALA A 63 10.13 12.18 12.09
C ALA A 63 9.38 13.53 12.10
N LEU A 64 9.37 14.25 10.97
CA LEU A 64 8.63 15.51 10.81
C LEU A 64 7.19 15.28 10.31
N ALA A 65 6.86 14.07 9.90
CA ALA A 65 5.52 13.69 9.47
C ALA A 65 4.60 13.55 10.70
N GLN A 66 3.90 14.63 11.07
CA GLN A 66 2.86 14.59 12.10
C GLN A 66 1.47 14.37 11.50
N GLY A 67 0.61 13.61 12.18
CA GLY A 67 -0.78 13.38 11.79
C GLY A 67 -0.97 12.48 10.57
N ALA A 68 -2.05 12.67 9.82
CA ALA A 68 -2.27 12.04 8.52
C ALA A 68 -1.32 12.67 7.48
N PHE A 69 -0.05 12.28 7.55
CA PHE A 69 0.95 12.62 6.56
C PHE A 69 0.53 12.06 5.19
N GLU A 70 0.19 12.93 4.24
CA GLU A 70 -0.20 12.53 2.88
C GLU A 70 0.97 12.78 1.93
N ALA A 71 1.66 11.70 1.54
CA ALA A 71 2.76 11.77 0.59
C ALA A 71 2.31 12.38 -0.76
N GLU A 72 1.06 12.12 -1.12
CA GLU A 72 0.35 12.64 -2.28
C GLU A 72 0.25 14.17 -2.27
N LYS A 73 -0.01 14.78 -1.11
CA LYS A 73 -0.02 16.24 -0.97
C LYS A 73 1.37 16.82 -1.26
N LEU A 74 2.42 16.26 -0.66
CA LEU A 74 3.80 16.69 -0.93
C LEU A 74 4.17 16.51 -2.40
N PHE A 75 3.70 15.43 -3.02
CA PHE A 75 3.94 15.16 -4.43
C PHE A 75 3.25 16.21 -5.31
N ARG A 76 1.98 16.51 -5.04
CA ARG A 76 1.21 17.55 -5.73
C ARG A 76 1.81 18.94 -5.58
N GLU A 77 2.40 19.24 -4.42
CA GLU A 77 3.15 20.48 -4.16
C GLU A 77 4.59 20.45 -4.71
N GLN A 78 4.95 19.38 -5.42
CA GLN A 78 6.28 19.13 -6.00
C GLN A 78 7.42 19.21 -4.97
N LYS A 79 7.14 18.82 -3.72
CA LYS A 79 8.10 18.73 -2.61
C LYS A 79 8.76 17.37 -2.51
N VAL A 80 8.22 16.35 -3.19
CA VAL A 80 8.82 15.02 -3.34
C VAL A 80 8.77 14.58 -4.80
N SER A 81 9.80 13.87 -5.28
CA SER A 81 9.89 13.40 -6.68
C SER A 81 9.19 12.05 -6.91
N VAL A 82 9.09 11.21 -5.89
CA VAL A 82 8.48 9.87 -5.95
C VAL A 82 7.68 9.62 -4.68
N ILE A 83 6.57 8.90 -4.80
CA ILE A 83 5.78 8.43 -3.65
C ILE A 83 5.39 6.96 -3.82
N LEU A 84 5.20 6.28 -2.69
CA LEU A 84 4.53 4.98 -2.66
C LEU A 84 3.07 5.17 -2.26
N THR A 85 2.17 5.05 -3.24
CA THR A 85 0.74 5.32 -3.10
C THR A 85 -0.13 4.13 -3.55
N THR A 86 -1.45 4.29 -3.50
CA THR A 86 -2.46 3.32 -3.95
C THR A 86 -3.33 3.94 -5.03
N TYR A 87 -4.01 3.13 -5.83
CA TYR A 87 -5.01 3.62 -6.77
C TYR A 87 -6.12 4.45 -6.11
N TYR A 88 -6.46 4.17 -4.83
CA TYR A 88 -7.35 5.02 -4.04
C TYR A 88 -6.80 6.42 -3.87
N LEU A 89 -5.56 6.54 -3.42
CA LEU A 89 -4.94 7.83 -3.08
C LEU A 89 -4.43 8.58 -4.31
N LEU A 90 -4.24 7.91 -5.46
CA LEU A 90 -4.02 8.59 -6.74
C LEU A 90 -5.12 9.61 -7.03
N ASN A 91 -6.36 9.39 -6.57
CA ASN A 91 -7.45 10.35 -6.76
C ASN A 91 -7.13 11.74 -6.16
N GLN A 92 -6.22 11.85 -5.18
CA GLN A 92 -5.77 13.13 -4.64
C GLN A 92 -4.89 13.94 -5.63
N LEU A 93 -4.44 13.28 -6.71
CA LEU A 93 -3.58 13.84 -7.75
C LEU A 93 -4.33 14.20 -9.04
N LYS A 94 -5.66 14.07 -9.09
CA LYS A 94 -6.46 14.44 -10.28
C LYS A 94 -6.24 15.88 -10.73
N GLU A 95 -5.97 16.77 -9.77
CA GLU A 95 -5.75 18.20 -10.00
C GLU A 95 -4.25 18.55 -10.08
N ALA A 96 -3.37 17.57 -10.24
CA ALA A 96 -1.95 17.85 -10.42
C ALA A 96 -1.74 18.64 -11.72
N THR A 97 -1.01 19.75 -11.62
CA THR A 97 -0.73 20.67 -12.74
C THR A 97 0.54 20.32 -13.50
N PHE A 98 1.07 19.11 -13.28
CA PHE A 98 2.29 18.61 -13.90
C PHE A 98 2.11 17.15 -14.31
N GLU A 99 2.87 16.71 -15.31
CA GLU A 99 2.84 15.33 -15.76
C GLU A 99 3.52 14.40 -14.75
N TYR A 100 2.88 13.27 -14.49
CA TYR A 100 3.44 12.21 -13.67
C TYR A 100 2.99 10.85 -14.20
N ASP A 101 3.67 9.81 -13.77
CA ASP A 101 3.34 8.44 -14.17
C ASP A 101 3.43 7.46 -13.00
N VAL A 102 2.92 6.25 -13.21
CA VAL A 102 2.98 5.15 -12.25
C VAL A 102 3.93 4.06 -12.72
N ALA A 103 4.67 3.48 -11.78
CA ALA A 103 5.61 2.40 -12.02
C ALA A 103 5.35 1.25 -11.04
N PRO A 104 5.69 0.01 -11.40
CA PRO A 104 5.66 -1.11 -10.47
C PRO A 104 6.60 -0.85 -9.30
N LEU A 105 6.29 -1.43 -8.14
CA LEU A 105 7.13 -1.32 -6.96
C LEU A 105 8.51 -1.94 -7.22
N PRO A 106 9.57 -1.43 -6.57
CA PRO A 106 10.81 -2.18 -6.43
C PRO A 106 10.48 -3.59 -5.91
N HIS A 107 11.14 -4.59 -6.48
CA HIS A 107 10.93 -5.99 -6.12
C HIS A 107 12.25 -6.69 -5.85
N PHE A 108 12.15 -7.73 -5.03
CA PHE A 108 13.23 -8.65 -4.74
C PHE A 108 13.02 -9.94 -5.53
N ASP A 109 13.05 -11.09 -4.85
CA ASP A 109 12.78 -12.42 -5.40
C ASP A 109 11.37 -12.52 -5.99
N HIS A 110 10.41 -11.78 -5.43
CA HIS A 110 9.03 -11.72 -5.89
C HIS A 110 8.54 -10.28 -6.08
N GLY A 111 7.78 -10.05 -7.16
CA GLY A 111 7.10 -8.77 -7.45
C GLY A 111 5.81 -8.53 -6.69
N THR A 112 5.56 -9.31 -5.64
CA THR A 112 4.33 -9.28 -4.85
C THR A 112 3.99 -7.87 -4.37
N THR A 113 2.70 -7.54 -4.42
CA THR A 113 2.16 -6.30 -3.84
C THR A 113 0.85 -6.57 -3.10
N LEU A 114 0.41 -5.61 -2.28
CA LEU A 114 -0.79 -5.74 -1.48
C LEU A 114 -2.01 -5.16 -2.23
N LEU A 115 -3.00 -6.02 -2.46
CA LEU A 115 -4.32 -5.63 -2.94
C LEU A 115 -5.16 -5.13 -1.77
N LEU A 116 -5.65 -3.89 -1.90
CA LEU A 116 -6.55 -3.27 -0.94
C LEU A 116 -7.97 -3.26 -1.51
N GLY A 117 -8.90 -3.89 -0.81
CA GLY A 117 -10.32 -3.93 -1.20
C GLY A 117 -11.19 -3.12 -0.24
N THR A 118 -12.21 -2.48 -0.78
CA THR A 118 -13.32 -1.91 -0.01
C THR A 118 -14.55 -2.80 -0.19
N GLY A 119 -15.11 -3.28 0.91
CA GLY A 119 -16.35 -4.05 0.93
C GLY A 119 -17.50 -3.23 1.51
N ILE A 120 -18.73 -3.57 1.10
CA ILE A 120 -19.95 -2.99 1.65
C ILE A 120 -20.61 -4.06 2.51
N GLY A 121 -20.88 -3.70 3.77
CA GLY A 121 -21.54 -4.58 4.73
C GLY A 121 -22.84 -3.96 5.22
N VAL A 122 -23.91 -4.77 5.25
CA VAL A 122 -25.18 -4.40 5.87
C VAL A 122 -25.20 -4.92 7.30
N SER A 123 -25.46 -4.02 8.27
CA SER A 123 -25.53 -4.40 9.68
C SER A 123 -26.70 -5.36 9.93
N ALA A 124 -26.43 -6.46 10.64
CA ALA A 124 -27.46 -7.39 11.10
C ALA A 124 -28.48 -6.73 12.05
N CYS A 125 -28.11 -5.62 12.69
CA CYS A 125 -28.97 -4.85 13.59
C CYS A 125 -29.71 -3.70 12.89
N SER A 126 -29.65 -3.59 11.56
CA SER A 126 -30.36 -2.53 10.83
C SER A 126 -31.87 -2.64 11.03
N LYS A 127 -32.50 -1.54 11.44
CA LYS A 127 -33.97 -1.44 11.51
C LYS A 127 -34.62 -1.42 10.13
N GLU A 128 -33.87 -0.97 9.12
CA GLU A 128 -34.29 -0.82 7.73
C GLU A 128 -33.46 -1.76 6.83
N ARG A 129 -33.52 -3.06 7.12
CA ARG A 129 -32.60 -4.05 6.50
C ARG A 129 -32.77 -4.16 4.98
N GLU A 130 -34.01 -4.10 4.49
CA GLU A 130 -34.30 -4.17 3.06
C GLU A 130 -33.76 -2.95 2.32
N LEU A 131 -34.02 -1.74 2.82
CA LEU A 131 -33.49 -0.50 2.23
C LEU A 131 -31.95 -0.46 2.25
N ALA A 132 -31.34 -0.89 3.35
CA ALA A 132 -29.89 -0.98 3.46
C ALA A 132 -29.29 -1.99 2.46
N GLN A 133 -29.97 -3.12 2.24
CA GLN A 133 -29.58 -4.10 1.24
C GLN A 133 -29.72 -3.54 -0.18
N SER A 134 -30.85 -2.92 -0.51
CA SER A 134 -31.04 -2.29 -1.83
C SER A 134 -30.00 -1.21 -2.13
N PHE A 135 -29.59 -0.43 -1.12
CA PHE A 135 -28.51 0.53 -1.28
C PHE A 135 -27.15 -0.15 -1.49
N ALA A 136 -26.85 -1.22 -0.76
CA ALA A 136 -25.64 -2.01 -0.98
C ALA A 136 -25.60 -2.61 -2.40
N ASP A 137 -26.72 -3.15 -2.87
CA ASP A 137 -26.88 -3.71 -4.22
C ASP A 137 -26.67 -2.63 -5.30
N PHE A 138 -27.21 -1.44 -5.08
CA PHE A 138 -26.99 -0.30 -5.98
C PHE A 138 -25.50 0.08 -6.06
N LEU A 139 -24.80 0.18 -4.92
CA LEU A 139 -23.38 0.57 -4.89
C LEU A 139 -22.45 -0.44 -5.59
N VAL A 140 -22.85 -1.71 -5.69
CA VAL A 140 -22.09 -2.74 -6.43
C VAL A 140 -22.60 -2.99 -7.84
N SER A 141 -23.63 -2.26 -8.28
CA SER A 141 -24.19 -2.37 -9.63
C SER A 141 -23.18 -1.99 -10.70
N ASP A 142 -23.37 -2.51 -11.92
CA ASP A 142 -22.51 -2.21 -13.05
C ASP A 142 -22.47 -0.70 -13.36
N GLU A 143 -23.60 0.01 -13.19
CA GLU A 143 -23.67 1.48 -13.36
C GLU A 143 -22.69 2.20 -12.42
N VAL A 144 -22.68 1.83 -11.13
CA VAL A 144 -21.78 2.45 -10.15
C VAL A 144 -20.33 2.02 -10.38
N GLN A 145 -20.08 0.76 -10.73
CA GLN A 145 -18.73 0.29 -11.03
C GLN A 145 -18.15 0.97 -12.28
N GLU A 146 -18.96 1.19 -13.31
CA GLU A 146 -18.60 1.94 -14.50
C GLU A 146 -18.36 3.42 -14.19
N TYR A 147 -19.21 4.02 -13.36
CA TYR A 147 -19.02 5.39 -12.88
C TYR A 147 -17.66 5.54 -12.18
N ILE A 148 -17.30 4.62 -11.29
CA ILE A 148 -15.98 4.60 -10.62
C ILE A 148 -14.86 4.55 -11.65
N ARG A 149 -14.96 3.68 -12.67
CA ARG A 149 -13.92 3.52 -13.68
C ARG A 149 -13.71 4.76 -14.53
N ARG A 150 -14.78 5.41 -14.96
CA ARG A 150 -14.73 6.58 -15.85
C ARG A 150 -14.23 7.83 -15.13
N HIS A 151 -14.63 8.01 -13.86
CA HIS A 151 -14.45 9.28 -13.15
C HIS A 151 -13.42 9.25 -12.03
N THR A 152 -12.78 8.11 -11.77
CA THR A 152 -11.79 7.95 -10.69
C THR A 152 -10.59 7.13 -11.13
N TYR A 153 -9.47 7.28 -10.40
CA TYR A 153 -8.33 6.37 -10.53
C TYR A 153 -8.49 5.10 -9.70
N SER A 154 -9.60 4.94 -8.97
CA SER A 154 -9.88 3.69 -8.25
C SER A 154 -10.17 2.55 -9.23
N ILE A 155 -9.86 1.33 -8.81
CA ILE A 155 -10.10 0.12 -9.62
C ILE A 155 -11.44 -0.49 -9.17
N PRO A 156 -12.42 -0.63 -10.07
CA PRO A 156 -13.68 -1.32 -9.78
C PRO A 156 -13.47 -2.79 -9.40
N ALA A 157 -14.39 -3.33 -8.59
CA ALA A 157 -14.39 -4.75 -8.25
C ALA A 157 -14.88 -5.62 -9.41
N ASN A 158 -15.72 -5.08 -10.30
CA ASN A 158 -16.15 -5.77 -11.51
C ASN A 158 -14.99 -5.83 -12.52
N ARG A 159 -14.47 -7.05 -12.75
CA ARG A 159 -13.36 -7.31 -13.67
C ARG A 159 -13.65 -6.89 -15.10
N TYR A 160 -14.84 -7.19 -15.61
CA TYR A 160 -15.22 -6.86 -16.98
C TYR A 160 -15.16 -5.35 -17.21
N ILE A 161 -15.70 -4.57 -16.27
CA ILE A 161 -15.67 -3.10 -16.32
C ILE A 161 -14.22 -2.60 -16.21
N THR A 162 -13.43 -3.12 -15.28
CA THR A 162 -12.02 -2.76 -15.11
C THR A 162 -11.18 -3.01 -16.38
N GLU A 163 -11.48 -4.08 -17.12
CA GLU A 163 -10.74 -4.48 -18.34
C GLU A 163 -11.24 -3.78 -19.61
N ASN A 164 -12.53 -3.48 -19.72
CA ASN A 164 -13.15 -3.03 -20.99
C ASN A 164 -13.63 -1.57 -21.00
N VAL A 165 -13.75 -0.92 -19.84
CA VAL A 165 -14.11 0.52 -19.78
C VAL A 165 -12.84 1.34 -19.61
N ASP A 166 -12.72 2.39 -20.43
CA ASP A 166 -11.60 3.33 -20.34
C ASP A 166 -11.91 4.50 -19.40
N PRO A 167 -10.90 5.00 -18.66
CA PRO A 167 -11.05 6.17 -17.81
C PRO A 167 -11.14 7.43 -18.65
N GLU A 168 -12.06 8.32 -18.31
CA GLU A 168 -12.37 9.54 -19.07
C GLU A 168 -11.69 10.78 -18.50
N MET A 169 -10.89 10.64 -17.43
CA MET A 169 -10.19 11.76 -16.81
C MET A 169 -9.03 12.26 -17.67
N GLU A 170 -8.98 13.57 -17.88
CA GLU A 170 -7.84 14.28 -18.46
C GLU A 170 -6.63 14.27 -17.52
N GLY A 171 -5.42 14.40 -18.08
CA GLY A 171 -4.18 14.47 -17.28
C GLY A 171 -3.82 13.18 -16.52
N ARG A 172 -4.49 12.06 -16.82
CA ARG A 172 -4.24 10.77 -16.16
C ARG A 172 -2.85 10.21 -16.48
N PRO A 173 -2.22 9.48 -15.54
CA PRO A 173 -0.97 8.77 -15.80
C PRO A 173 -1.05 7.89 -17.05
N SER A 174 -0.01 7.91 -17.87
CA SER A 174 0.03 7.11 -19.10
C SER A 174 -0.09 5.62 -18.79
N ARG A 175 0.50 5.17 -17.67
CA ARG A 175 0.46 3.79 -17.18
C ARG A 175 -0.62 3.54 -16.14
N LEU A 176 -1.72 4.29 -16.10
CA LEU A 176 -2.83 4.05 -15.17
C LEU A 176 -3.38 2.60 -15.25
N ASN A 177 -3.22 1.92 -16.40
CA ASN A 177 -3.63 0.53 -16.57
C ASN A 177 -2.59 -0.51 -16.08
N LEU A 178 -1.50 -0.08 -15.44
CA LEU A 178 -0.46 -0.95 -14.87
C LEU A 178 -1.04 -2.03 -13.94
N HIS A 179 -2.16 -1.76 -13.28
CA HIS A 179 -2.86 -2.74 -12.44
C HIS A 179 -3.15 -4.08 -13.14
N ARG A 180 -3.39 -4.05 -14.47
CA ARG A 180 -3.62 -5.26 -15.27
C ARG A 180 -2.35 -6.12 -15.38
N GLU A 181 -1.20 -5.47 -15.54
CA GLU A 181 0.11 -6.14 -15.63
C GLU A 181 0.49 -6.80 -14.30
N ILE A 182 0.21 -6.12 -13.18
CA ILE A 182 0.62 -6.59 -11.84
C ILE A 182 -0.45 -7.41 -11.11
N ALA A 183 -1.62 -7.64 -11.70
CA ALA A 183 -2.71 -8.40 -11.08
C ALA A 183 -2.29 -9.82 -10.61
N PRO A 184 -1.46 -10.58 -11.35
CA PRO A 184 -0.97 -11.88 -10.87
C PRO A 184 -0.09 -11.80 -9.61
N LEU A 185 0.41 -10.62 -9.26
CA LEU A 185 1.30 -10.38 -8.12
C LEU A 185 0.54 -9.95 -6.86
N TYR A 186 -0.79 -9.85 -6.93
CA TYR A 186 -1.61 -9.41 -5.82
C TYR A 186 -1.66 -10.43 -4.69
N LYS A 187 -1.45 -9.93 -3.49
CA LYS A 187 -1.64 -10.62 -2.22
C LYS A 187 -2.58 -9.81 -1.34
N THR A 188 -3.28 -10.49 -0.45
CA THR A 188 -4.20 -9.89 0.51
C THR A 188 -3.56 -9.77 1.88
N CYS A 189 -4.23 -9.13 2.84
CA CYS A 189 -3.74 -9.08 4.21
C CYS A 189 -3.59 -10.49 4.83
N ARG A 190 -4.35 -11.48 4.37
CA ARG A 190 -4.23 -12.88 4.83
C ARG A 190 -2.88 -13.48 4.46
N ASP A 191 -2.36 -13.10 3.30
CA ASP A 191 -1.06 -13.55 2.81
C ASP A 191 0.12 -12.92 3.55
N VAL A 192 -0.10 -11.94 4.44
CA VAL A 192 0.96 -11.40 5.32
C VAL A 192 1.37 -12.43 6.37
N GLY A 193 0.47 -13.36 6.72
CA GLY A 193 0.73 -14.38 7.75
C GLY A 193 0.74 -13.83 9.17
N LEU A 194 0.10 -12.67 9.39
CA LEU A 194 -0.14 -12.03 10.68
C LEU A 194 -1.60 -11.59 10.74
N SER A 195 -2.26 -11.77 11.88
CA SER A 195 -3.56 -11.17 12.19
C SER A 195 -3.46 -9.64 12.31
N LEU A 196 -4.61 -8.95 12.30
CA LEU A 196 -4.63 -7.49 12.42
C LEU A 196 -3.98 -7.01 13.73
N ASP A 197 -4.27 -7.66 14.85
CA ASP A 197 -3.70 -7.31 16.16
C ASP A 197 -2.18 -7.55 16.18
N GLU A 198 -1.73 -8.65 15.57
CA GLU A 198 -0.30 -8.92 15.41
C GLU A 198 0.38 -7.88 14.53
N MET A 199 -0.24 -7.46 13.42
CA MET A 199 0.28 -6.41 12.54
C MET A 199 0.37 -5.06 13.27
N LEU A 200 -0.65 -4.70 14.05
CA LEU A 200 -0.67 -3.46 14.85
C LEU A 200 0.44 -3.46 15.90
N LEU A 201 0.65 -4.59 16.57
CA LEU A 201 1.66 -4.69 17.60
C LEU A 201 3.07 -4.84 17.01
N PHE A 202 3.22 -5.54 15.89
CA PHE A 202 4.49 -5.63 15.15
C PHE A 202 4.93 -4.27 14.62
N ARG A 203 3.98 -3.43 14.15
CA ARG A 203 4.24 -2.04 13.74
C ARG A 203 4.93 -1.22 14.84
N GLU A 204 4.56 -1.41 16.11
CA GLU A 204 5.22 -0.71 17.21
C GLU A 204 6.68 -1.13 17.37
N ARG A 205 6.99 -2.42 17.16
CA ARG A 205 8.38 -2.89 17.13
C ARG A 205 9.15 -2.38 15.90
N LEU A 206 8.47 -2.26 14.74
CA LEU A 206 9.07 -1.69 13.53
C LEU A 206 9.56 -0.25 13.73
N LYS A 207 8.92 0.56 14.59
CA LYS A 207 9.41 1.90 14.93
C LYS A 207 10.81 1.85 15.50
N GLN A 208 11.04 0.96 16.47
CA GLN A 208 12.34 0.76 17.11
C GLN A 208 13.36 0.17 16.12
N TYR A 209 12.93 -0.78 15.28
CA TYR A 209 13.80 -1.43 14.30
C TYR A 209 14.30 -0.44 13.26
N PHE A 210 13.38 0.36 12.72
CA PHE A 210 13.70 1.40 11.74
C PHE A 210 14.50 2.56 12.33
N SER A 211 14.52 2.74 13.64
CA SER A 211 15.42 3.69 14.31
C SER A 211 16.74 3.06 14.78
N TYR A 212 17.06 1.82 14.37
CA TYR A 212 18.24 1.07 14.79
C TYR A 212 18.35 0.84 16.31
N LEU A 213 17.23 0.90 17.04
CA LEU A 213 17.20 0.61 18.48
C LEU A 213 17.10 -0.89 18.77
N VAL A 214 16.69 -1.69 17.78
CA VAL A 214 16.60 -3.15 17.88
C VAL A 214 17.14 -3.77 16.59
N ASP A 215 17.70 -4.97 16.70
CA ASP A 215 18.25 -5.72 15.56
C ASP A 215 17.24 -6.66 14.89
N GLU A 216 17.71 -7.40 13.88
CA GLU A 216 16.88 -8.36 13.13
C GLU A 216 16.48 -9.57 13.97
N GLY A 217 17.35 -10.05 14.86
CA GLY A 217 17.06 -11.18 15.75
C GLY A 217 15.98 -10.82 16.76
N GLU A 218 16.05 -9.61 17.32
CA GLU A 218 15.03 -9.03 18.17
C GLU A 218 13.69 -8.80 17.45
N LEU A 219 13.71 -8.50 16.16
CA LEU A 219 12.49 -8.36 15.36
C LEU A 219 11.86 -9.74 15.04
N ILE A 220 12.69 -10.73 14.71
CA ILE A 220 12.27 -12.10 14.42
C ILE A 220 11.68 -12.76 15.66
N SER A 221 12.25 -12.53 16.85
CA SER A 221 11.73 -13.10 18.10
C SER A 221 10.28 -12.68 18.38
N VAL A 222 9.88 -11.47 17.98
CA VAL A 222 8.49 -10.99 18.08
C VAL A 222 7.55 -11.76 17.16
N LEU A 223 8.02 -12.18 15.98
CA LEU A 223 7.23 -12.99 15.04
C LEU A 223 7.11 -14.45 15.53
N LEU A 224 8.18 -14.99 16.13
CA LEU A 224 8.21 -16.38 16.61
C LEU A 224 7.48 -16.59 17.93
N SER A 225 7.61 -15.66 18.89
CA SER A 225 7.02 -15.78 20.25
C SER A 225 5.49 -15.77 20.30
N ARG A 226 4.83 -15.39 19.20
CA ARG A 226 3.37 -15.20 19.16
C ARG A 226 2.59 -16.39 18.63
N LYS A 227 3.27 -17.33 17.97
CA LYS A 227 2.67 -18.59 17.53
C LYS A 227 2.49 -19.59 18.67
N THR A 228 3.31 -19.52 19.72
CA THR A 228 3.21 -20.43 20.88
C THR A 228 2.08 -20.09 21.86
N ALA A 229 1.41 -18.94 21.69
CA ALA A 229 0.27 -18.53 22.53
C ALA A 229 -1.11 -18.88 21.91
N GLY A 230 -1.12 -19.51 20.73
CA GLY A 230 -2.33 -19.85 19.96
C GLY A 230 -2.59 -21.34 19.75
N THR A 231 -1.90 -22.22 20.48
CA THR A 231 -2.19 -23.66 20.62
C THR A 231 -2.72 -23.94 22.01
#